data_AF-A0A7X0NM08-F1
#
_entry.id   AF-A0A7X0NM08-F1
#
_cell.length_a   1.000
_cell.length_b   1.000
_cell.length_c   1.000
_cell.angle_alpha   90.00
_cell.angle_beta   90.00
_cell.angle_gamma   90.00
#
_symmetry.space_group_name_H-M   'P 1'
#
loop_
_entity.id
_entity.type
_entity.pdbx_description
1 polymer ?
#
loop_
_entity_poly.entity_id
_entity_poly.type
_entity_poly.pdbx_seq_one_letter_code
_entity_poly.pdbx_strand_id
1 'polypeptide(L)'
;MMATQEQIATARRTIEQLRDQHANDVRKLIGLLEDGAMKGKAADKLLKDCQAWEAAYRGVFNRALALVESVRPDPAKPADPVGLWPPPLNLQGKAGG
;
A
#
# COMPACT_ATOMS: atom_id res chain seq x y z
N MET A 1 -4.89 -15.93 4.59
CA MET A 1 -5.82 -14.79 4.65
C MET A 1 -5.40 -13.84 3.54
N MET A 2 -6.22 -13.63 2.51
CA MET A 2 -5.83 -12.89 1.29
C MET A 2 -6.14 -11.40 1.43
N ALA A 3 -5.29 -10.55 0.84
CA ALA A 3 -5.51 -9.11 0.80
C ALA A 3 -6.55 -8.78 -0.29
N THR A 4 -7.70 -8.25 0.09
CA THR A 4 -8.69 -7.72 -0.85
C THR A 4 -8.16 -6.43 -1.51
N GLN A 5 -8.70 -6.06 -2.67
CA GLN A 5 -8.34 -4.79 -3.33
C GLN A 5 -8.55 -3.58 -2.40
N GLU A 6 -9.54 -3.65 -1.52
CA GLU A 6 -9.83 -2.62 -0.51
C GLU A 6 -8.74 -2.55 0.58
N GLN A 7 -8.19 -3.70 0.98
CA GLN A 7 -7.06 -3.77 1.92
C GLN A 7 -5.77 -3.23 1.29
N ILE A 8 -5.51 -3.52 0.01
CA ILE A 8 -4.37 -2.98 -0.73
C ILE A 8 -4.50 -1.45 -0.86
N ALA A 9 -5.69 -0.96 -1.22
CA ALA A 9 -5.95 0.47 -1.33
C ALA A 9 -5.81 1.19 0.01
N THR A 10 -6.31 0.59 1.09
CA THR A 10 -6.15 1.11 2.46
C THR A 10 -4.67 1.17 2.85
N ALA A 11 -3.91 0.10 2.63
CA ALA A 11 -2.48 0.05 2.92
C ALA A 11 -1.71 1.14 2.16
N ARG A 12 -1.99 1.33 0.86
CA ARG A 12 -1.40 2.40 0.05
C ARG A 12 -1.66 3.77 0.66
N ARG A 13 -2.93 4.07 1.00
CA ARG A 13 -3.34 5.35 1.59
C ARG A 13 -2.64 5.61 2.93
N THR A 14 -2.56 4.60 3.78
CA THR A 14 -1.87 4.70 5.07
C THR A 14 -0.38 5.01 4.91
N ILE A 15 0.29 4.37 3.95
CA ILE A 15 1.71 4.64 3.66
C ILE A 15 1.91 6.07 3.17
N GLU A 16 1.04 6.56 2.29
CA GLU A 16 1.07 7.95 1.80
C GLU A 16 0.88 8.95 2.96
N GLN A 17 -0.11 8.73 3.82
CA GLN A 17 -0.36 9.57 4.99
C GLN A 17 0.85 9.61 5.95
N LEU A 18 1.46 8.45 6.23
CA LEU A 18 2.63 8.37 7.09
C LEU A 18 3.84 9.10 6.47
N ARG A 19 4.04 8.96 5.16
CA ARG A 19 5.10 9.66 4.44
C ARG A 19 4.93 11.18 4.55
N ASP A 20 3.72 11.67 4.28
CA ASP A 20 3.45 13.10 4.24
C ASP A 20 3.50 13.71 5.64
N GLN A 21 3.02 13.00 6.66
CA GLN A 21 3.15 13.42 8.07
C GLN A 21 4.62 13.52 8.48
N HIS A 22 5.41 12.47 8.21
CA HIS A 22 6.85 12.46 8.51
C HIS A 22 7.58 13.62 7.83
N ALA A 23 7.36 13.81 6.52
CA ALA A 23 7.99 14.88 5.76
C ALA A 23 7.65 16.27 6.32
N ASN A 24 6.40 16.48 6.75
CA ASN A 24 5.99 17.73 7.38
C ASN A 24 6.66 17.94 8.74
N ASP A 25 6.76 16.92 9.57
CA ASP A 25 7.34 17.05 10.91
C ASP A 25 8.86 17.28 10.85
N VAL A 26 9.57 16.60 9.96
CA VAL A 26 11.01 16.84 9.75
C VAL A 26 11.25 18.23 9.15
N ARG A 27 10.42 18.67 8.21
CA ARG A 27 10.52 20.04 7.66
C ARG A 27 10.31 21.10 8.74
N LYS A 28 9.36 20.91 9.66
CA LYS A 28 9.16 21.81 10.80
C LYS A 28 10.38 21.85 11.71
N LEU A 29 10.97 20.69 12.01
CA LEU A 29 12.18 20.61 12.84
C LEU A 29 13.36 21.34 12.17
N ILE A 30 13.55 21.14 10.87
CA ILE A 30 14.57 21.86 10.08
C ILE A 30 14.32 23.37 10.16
N GLY A 31 13.08 23.82 9.93
CA GLY A 31 12.72 25.24 10.01
C GLY A 31 13.03 25.85 11.38
N LEU A 32 12.72 25.15 12.47
CA LEU A 32 13.07 25.62 13.83
C LEU A 32 14.58 25.80 14.02
N LEU A 33 15.39 24.89 13.45
CA LEU A 33 16.85 24.98 13.53
C LEU A 33 17.40 26.14 12.68
N GLU A 34 16.84 26.34 11.49
CA GLU A 34 17.18 27.45 10.58
C GLU A 34 16.77 28.81 11.18
N ASP A 35 15.64 28.88 11.86
CA ASP A 35 15.15 30.07 12.58
C ASP A 35 15.94 30.36 13.87
N GLY A 36 16.89 29.49 14.22
CA GLY A 36 17.82 29.72 15.32
C GLY A 36 17.33 29.26 16.70
N ALA A 37 16.38 28.32 16.76
CA ALA A 37 16.00 27.65 18.02
C ALA A 37 17.18 26.95 18.70
N MET A 38 18.22 26.59 17.94
CA MET A 38 19.49 26.09 18.43
C MET A 38 20.65 26.72 17.62
N LYS A 39 21.82 26.92 18.24
CA LYS A 39 22.99 27.52 17.58
C LYS A 39 24.28 26.73 17.82
N GLY A 40 25.24 26.92 16.92
CA GLY A 40 26.57 26.32 16.98
C GLY A 40 26.63 24.89 16.46
N LYS A 41 27.77 24.23 16.66
CA LYS A 41 28.09 22.92 16.06
C LYS A 41 27.05 21.82 16.28
N ALA A 42 26.34 21.87 17.40
CA ALA A 42 25.28 20.92 17.71
C ALA A 42 24.03 21.14 16.83
N ALA A 43 23.68 22.39 16.54
CA ALA A 43 22.60 22.72 15.60
C ALA A 43 22.98 22.30 14.17
N ASP A 44 24.21 22.58 13.73
CA ASP A 44 24.70 22.17 12.40
C ASP A 44 24.66 20.66 12.21
N LYS A 45 25.05 19.91 13.26
CA LYS A 45 24.99 18.45 13.24
C LYS A 45 23.54 17.97 13.19
N LEU A 46 22.67 18.50 14.04
CA LEU A 46 21.27 18.11 14.07
C LEU A 46 20.56 18.42 12.75
N LEU A 47 20.87 19.55 12.10
CA LEU A 47 20.34 19.90 10.78
C LEU A 47 20.75 18.86 9.73
N LYS A 48 22.02 18.46 9.69
CA LYS A 48 22.50 17.40 8.80
C LYS A 48 21.84 16.06 9.08
N ASP A 49 21.70 15.71 10.36
CA ASP A 49 21.04 14.46 10.77
C ASP A 49 19.56 14.47 10.34
N CYS A 50 18.86 15.61 10.44
CA CYS A 50 17.48 15.77 9.96
C CYS A 50 17.36 15.64 8.43
N GLN A 51 18.28 16.23 7.67
CA GLN A 51 18.32 16.10 6.21
C GLN A 51 18.60 14.65 5.77
N ALA A 52 19.54 13.98 6.43
CA ALA A 52 19.83 12.57 6.20
C ALA A 52 18.62 11.69 6.56
N TRP A 53 17.93 12.01 7.65
CA TRP A 53 16.71 11.35 8.09
C TRP A 53 15.60 11.45 7.05
N GLU A 54 15.36 12.64 6.49
CA GLU A 54 14.38 12.86 5.42
C GLU A 54 14.68 12.00 4.19
N ALA A 55 15.93 12.01 3.72
CA ALA A 55 16.36 11.26 2.55
C ALA A 55 16.20 9.74 2.74
N ALA A 56 16.59 9.23 3.91
CA ALA A 56 16.49 7.81 4.24
C ALA A 56 15.02 7.34 4.28
N TYR A 57 14.15 8.07 4.97
CA TYR A 57 12.74 7.69 5.11
C TYR A 57 11.97 7.83 3.81
N ARG A 58 12.28 8.83 2.98
CA ARG A 58 11.72 8.93 1.62
C ARG A 58 11.99 7.64 0.82
N GLY A 59 13.21 7.11 0.90
CA GLY A 59 13.57 5.84 0.27
C GLY A 59 12.76 4.64 0.80
N VAL A 60 12.53 4.57 2.11
CA VAL A 60 11.72 3.51 2.74
C VAL A 60 10.26 3.57 2.26
N PHE A 61 9.63 4.75 2.28
CA PHE A 61 8.25 4.91 1.86
C PHE A 61 8.06 4.60 0.37
N ASN A 62 8.99 5.02 -0.49
CA ASN A 62 8.93 4.68 -1.91
C ASN A 62 9.02 3.17 -2.16
N ARG A 63 9.88 2.44 -1.42
CA ARG A 63 9.94 0.98 -1.50
C ARG A 63 8.66 0.33 -0.99
N ALA A 64 8.10 0.84 0.11
CA ALA A 64 6.84 0.33 0.66
C ALA A 64 5.68 0.51 -0.32
N LEU A 65 5.58 1.68 -0.99
CA LEU A 65 4.58 1.92 -2.03
C LEU A 65 4.77 0.99 -3.23
N ALA A 66 6.00 0.85 -3.72
CA ALA A 66 6.31 -0.05 -4.84
C ALA A 66 5.93 -1.51 -4.52
N LEU A 67 6.14 -1.95 -3.28
CA LEU A 67 5.73 -3.28 -2.83
C LEU A 67 4.21 -3.43 -2.85
N VAL A 68 3.46 -2.45 -2.33
CA VAL A 68 1.99 -2.49 -2.33
C VAL A 68 1.44 -2.47 -3.76
N GLU A 69 2.02 -1.68 -4.66
CA GLU A 69 1.63 -1.62 -6.07
C GLU A 69 1.96 -2.89 -6.85
N SER A 70 2.97 -3.66 -6.40
CA SER A 70 3.31 -4.96 -7.00
C SER A 70 2.31 -6.07 -6.67
N VAL A 71 1.48 -5.89 -5.64
CA VAL A 71 0.45 -6.86 -5.26
C VAL A 71 -0.68 -6.80 -6.28
N ARG A 72 -0.81 -7.85 -7.11
CA ARG A 72 -2.00 -8.01 -7.95
C ARG A 72 -3.15 -8.53 -7.07
N PRO A 73 -4.34 -7.90 -7.11
CA PRO A 73 -5.53 -8.53 -6.55
C PRO A 73 -5.79 -9.82 -7.32
N ASP A 74 -6.04 -10.91 -6.62
CA ASP A 74 -6.52 -12.14 -7.25
C ASP A 74 -7.84 -11.77 -7.96
N PRO A 75 -8.02 -12.08 -9.26
CA PRO A 75 -9.33 -11.93 -9.88
C PRO A 75 -10.29 -12.75 -9.03
N ALA A 76 -11.20 -12.07 -8.31
CA ALA A 76 -12.28 -12.72 -7.61
C ALA A 76 -12.86 -13.74 -8.59
N LYS A 77 -12.72 -15.03 -8.27
CA LYS A 77 -13.31 -16.11 -9.05
C LYS A 77 -14.73 -15.64 -9.34
N PRO A 78 -15.14 -15.47 -10.61
CA PRO A 78 -16.51 -15.10 -10.90
C PRO A 78 -17.37 -16.10 -10.15
N ALA A 79 -18.19 -15.62 -9.22
CA ALA A 79 -19.22 -16.46 -8.64
C ALA A 79 -19.98 -17.03 -9.82
N ASP A 80 -19.90 -18.35 -10.03
CA ASP A 80 -20.50 -19.06 -11.13
C ASP A 80 -21.91 -18.49 -11.38
N PRO A 81 -22.18 -17.74 -12.47
CA PRO A 81 -23.52 -17.32 -12.78
C PRO A 81 -24.21 -18.47 -13.51
N VAL A 82 -24.16 -19.68 -12.95
CA VAL A 82 -24.80 -20.86 -13.54
C VAL A 82 -25.40 -21.72 -12.44
N GLY A 83 -26.38 -21.15 -11.75
CA GLY A 83 -27.50 -21.92 -11.16
C GLY A 83 -28.54 -22.31 -12.21
N LEU A 84 -28.12 -22.61 -13.44
CA LEU A 84 -28.98 -22.88 -14.60
C LEU A 84 -28.44 -24.06 -15.43
N TRP A 85 -28.19 -25.19 -14.78
CA TRP A 85 -28.13 -26.47 -15.49
C TRP A 85 -29.32 -27.32 -15.03
N PRO A 86 -30.38 -27.51 -15.85
CA PRO A 86 -31.32 -28.59 -15.60
C PRO A 86 -30.60 -29.93 -15.88
N PRO A 87 -30.91 -31.00 -15.14
CA PRO A 87 -30.31 -32.31 -15.39
C PRO A 87 -30.68 -32.80 -16.80
N PRO A 88 -29.81 -33.58 -17.47
CA PRO A 88 -30.19 -34.19 -18.74
C PRO A 88 -31.39 -35.12 -18.51
N LEU A 89 -32.49 -34.83 -19.21
CA LEU A 89 -33.63 -35.71 -19.34
C LEU A 89 -33.13 -37.07 -19.83
N ASN A 90 -33.35 -38.11 -19.02
CA ASN A 90 -33.20 -39.50 -19.44
C ASN A 90 -34.13 -39.75 -20.64
N LEU A 91 -33.60 -39.61 -21.85
CA LEU A 91 -34.16 -40.16 -23.06
C LEU A 91 -33.93 -41.67 -23.05
N GLN A 92 -34.72 -42.38 -22.24
CA GLN A 92 -34.82 -43.83 -22.39
C GLN A 92 -35.80 -44.11 -23.52
N GLY A 93 -35.25 -44.10 -24.73
CA GLY A 93 -35.94 -44.47 -25.96
C GLY A 93 -35.24 -45.63 -26.65
N LYS A 94 -35.90 -46.79 -26.59
CA LYS A 94 -36.09 -47.75 -27.70
C LYS A 94 -35.15 -48.98 -27.84
N ALA A 95 -35.72 -50.13 -27.46
CA ALA A 95 -35.87 -51.41 -28.18
C ALA A 95 -34.65 -52.26 -28.62
N GLY A 96 -34.76 -53.58 -28.35
CA GLY A 96 -34.19 -54.65 -29.17
C GLY A 96 -33.61 -55.83 -28.37
N GLY A 97 -34.29 -56.99 -28.41
CA GLY A 97 -33.81 -58.27 -27.88
C GLY A 97 -34.91 -59.17 -27.39
#